data_AF-A0A1V8SSN8-F1
#
_entry.id   AF-A0A1V8SSN8-F1
#
_cell.length_a   1.000
_cell.length_b   1.000
_cell.length_c   1.000
_cell.angle_alpha   90.00
_cell.angle_beta   90.00
_cell.angle_gamma   90.00
#
_symmetry.space_group_name_H-M   'P 1'
#
loop_
_entity.id
_entity.type
_entity.pdbx_description
1 polymer ?
#
loop_
_entity_poly.entity_id
_entity_poly.type
_entity_poly.pdbx_seq_one_letter_code
_entity_poly.pdbx_strand_id
1 'polypeptide(L)'
;MADEDLVERLEHLDMSPRPRKLTNTKSTNLLEIDGRTLEGGGQLLRLSLTLFALTSRPVHISNIRGKRKPKPGLKAQHLACVQWLARACNATVIGAEKGSTDLVFTPGKVNGNSPVYAKSTTTGVWESEVAIGTAGSTGLLLQAILPFILFSPPRNETGEAETASDSTACLYILITATVTPSPLPGSAKPTPAPYILATDHLPERKTPPARSSKFVIDAATRCVNELCALWTSGARADEHLGDQLVVFQALAEGRSEVFGGDGREISLHARTAEWVAKEVLGVRCRDDGIEGIGFEGTRFDS
;
A
#
# COMPACT_ATOMS: atom_id res chain seq x y z
N MET A 1 -34.61 -3.95 -4.03
CA MET A 1 -34.86 -4.75 -5.25
C MET A 1 -34.05 -4.21 -6.44
N ALA A 2 -32.83 -3.73 -6.22
CA ALA A 2 -31.96 -3.13 -7.24
C ALA A 2 -30.47 -3.39 -6.93
N ASP A 3 -30.17 -4.52 -6.29
CA ASP A 3 -28.80 -4.89 -5.87
C ASP A 3 -28.38 -6.29 -6.37
N GLU A 4 -29.34 -7.19 -6.63
CA GLU A 4 -29.06 -8.51 -7.21
C GLU A 4 -28.64 -8.45 -8.70
N ASP A 5 -29.10 -7.43 -9.43
CA ASP A 5 -28.87 -7.26 -10.88
C ASP A 5 -27.43 -6.80 -11.22
N LEU A 6 -26.66 -6.33 -10.23
CA LEU A 6 -25.25 -5.97 -10.40
C LEU A 6 -24.32 -7.18 -10.21
N VAL A 7 -24.74 -8.15 -9.38
CA VAL A 7 -23.99 -9.38 -9.11
C VAL A 7 -24.09 -10.33 -10.30
N GLU A 8 -25.29 -10.54 -10.88
CA GLU A 8 -25.46 -11.37 -12.08
C GLU A 8 -24.72 -10.81 -13.31
N ARG A 9 -24.60 -9.48 -13.42
CA ARG A 9 -23.89 -8.85 -14.56
C ARG A 9 -22.37 -8.97 -14.49
N LEU A 10 -21.82 -9.38 -13.35
CA LEU A 10 -20.39 -9.64 -13.18
C LEU A 10 -20.02 -11.11 -13.47
N GLU A 11 -20.99 -12.04 -13.45
CA GLU A 11 -20.75 -13.48 -13.69
C GLU A 11 -20.56 -13.83 -15.19
N HIS A 12 -20.99 -12.96 -16.11
CA HIS A 12 -20.88 -13.19 -17.56
C HIS A 12 -19.65 -12.56 -18.23
N LEU A 13 -18.82 -11.84 -17.49
CA LEU A 13 -17.49 -11.48 -17.96
C LEU A 13 -16.61 -12.73 -17.77
N ASP A 14 -16.12 -13.31 -18.86
CA ASP A 14 -15.14 -14.41 -18.82
C ASP A 14 -13.84 -13.89 -18.17
N MET A 15 -13.80 -13.98 -16.84
CA MET A 15 -12.71 -13.58 -15.96
C MET A 15 -11.68 -14.71 -15.78
N SER A 16 -11.73 -15.75 -16.61
CA SER A 16 -10.77 -16.85 -16.55
C SER A 16 -9.40 -16.38 -17.08
N PRO A 17 -8.31 -16.46 -16.28
CA PRO A 17 -6.98 -16.24 -16.81
C PRO A 17 -6.65 -17.40 -17.74
N ARG A 18 -6.49 -17.11 -19.04
CA ARG A 18 -5.91 -18.08 -19.98
C ARG A 18 -4.56 -18.52 -19.42
N PRO A 19 -4.30 -19.82 -19.24
CA PRO A 19 -3.02 -20.29 -18.70
C PRO A 19 -1.91 -19.99 -19.71
N ARG A 20 -1.23 -18.86 -19.55
CA ARG A 20 0.08 -18.65 -20.15
C ARG A 20 1.03 -19.57 -19.40
N LYS A 21 1.55 -20.58 -20.09
CA LYS A 21 2.77 -21.26 -19.66
C LYS A 21 3.83 -20.18 -19.44
N LEU A 22 4.23 -19.96 -18.18
CA LEU A 22 5.32 -19.04 -17.84
C LEU A 22 6.62 -19.65 -18.34
N THR A 23 6.94 -19.39 -19.61
CA THR A 23 8.33 -19.41 -20.09
C THR A 23 8.95 -18.09 -19.65
N ASN A 24 9.98 -18.19 -18.82
CA ASN A 24 10.77 -17.09 -18.29
C ASN A 24 11.21 -16.11 -19.41
N THR A 25 10.47 -15.03 -19.62
CA THR A 25 10.81 -13.95 -20.56
C THR A 25 10.24 -12.62 -20.06
N LYS A 26 11.14 -11.65 -19.79
CA LYS A 26 10.81 -10.26 -19.41
C LYS A 26 9.86 -9.65 -20.45
N SER A 27 8.60 -9.40 -20.09
CA SER A 27 7.71 -8.60 -20.93
C SER A 27 8.00 -7.12 -20.70
N THR A 28 8.71 -6.49 -21.63
CA THR A 28 8.96 -5.04 -21.73
C THR A 28 7.72 -4.24 -22.18
N ASN A 29 6.57 -4.89 -22.33
CA ASN A 29 5.35 -4.23 -22.78
C ASN A 29 4.80 -3.29 -21.71
N LEU A 30 4.52 -2.05 -22.14
CA LEU A 30 3.74 -1.06 -21.41
C LEU A 30 2.41 -1.68 -20.97
N LEU A 31 2.17 -1.74 -19.66
CA LEU A 31 0.87 -2.18 -19.15
C LEU A 31 -0.12 -1.02 -19.14
N GLU A 32 -1.33 -1.24 -19.62
CA GLU A 32 -2.42 -0.27 -19.55
C GLU A 32 -3.32 -0.58 -18.35
N ILE A 33 -3.58 0.43 -17.53
CA ILE A 33 -4.49 0.34 -16.38
C ILE A 33 -5.57 1.42 -16.51
N ASP A 34 -6.83 1.01 -16.43
CA ASP A 34 -7.94 1.94 -16.28
C ASP A 34 -8.09 2.35 -14.81
N GLY A 35 -7.88 3.64 -14.51
CA GLY A 35 -8.03 4.24 -13.19
C GLY A 35 -9.47 4.30 -12.66
N ARG A 36 -10.46 3.75 -13.39
CA ARG A 36 -11.83 3.45 -12.92
C ARG A 36 -11.97 2.03 -12.40
N THR A 37 -10.97 1.16 -12.57
CA THR A 37 -11.01 -0.23 -12.11
C THR A 37 -11.32 -0.28 -10.61
N LEU A 38 -12.24 -1.18 -10.23
CA LEU A 38 -12.74 -1.37 -8.85
C LEU A 38 -13.24 -0.05 -8.23
N GLU A 39 -12.60 0.48 -7.21
CA GLU A 39 -13.03 1.75 -6.61
C GLU A 39 -12.82 2.97 -7.50
N GLY A 40 -11.85 2.89 -8.41
CA GLY A 40 -11.34 4.05 -9.13
C GLY A 40 -10.84 5.16 -8.20
N GLY A 41 -10.21 4.77 -7.09
CA GLY A 41 -9.65 5.64 -6.06
C GLY A 41 -8.17 5.96 -6.25
N GLY A 42 -7.57 6.61 -5.25
CA GLY A 42 -6.11 6.84 -5.24
C GLY A 42 -5.28 5.60 -4.88
N GLN A 43 -5.93 4.56 -4.34
CA GLN A 43 -5.30 3.30 -3.90
C GLN A 43 -4.60 2.59 -5.05
N LEU A 44 -5.34 2.38 -6.15
CA LEU A 44 -4.84 1.76 -7.37
C LEU A 44 -3.59 2.48 -7.88
N LEU A 45 -3.63 3.81 -7.96
CA LEU A 45 -2.52 4.61 -8.45
C LEU A 45 -1.27 4.44 -7.58
N ARG A 46 -1.41 4.54 -6.25
CA ARG A 46 -0.27 4.45 -5.32
C ARG A 46 0.43 3.10 -5.42
N LEU A 47 -0.34 2.01 -5.31
CA LEU A 47 0.22 0.66 -5.36
C LEU A 47 0.80 0.32 -6.73
N SER A 48 0.11 0.73 -7.81
CA SER A 48 0.61 0.50 -9.17
C SER A 48 1.99 1.13 -9.33
N LEU A 49 2.11 2.44 -9.05
CA LEU A 49 3.37 3.17 -9.24
C LEU A 49 4.54 2.53 -8.49
N THR A 50 4.31 2.10 -7.26
CA THR A 50 5.34 1.45 -6.43
C THR A 50 5.79 0.12 -7.01
N LEU A 51 4.86 -0.73 -7.43
CA LEU A 51 5.20 -2.03 -8.01
C LEU A 51 5.86 -1.89 -9.38
N PHE A 52 5.41 -0.95 -10.23
CA PHE A 52 6.07 -0.67 -11.51
C PHE A 52 7.47 -0.09 -11.32
N ALA A 53 7.67 0.78 -10.33
CA ALA A 53 8.99 1.30 -9.97
C ALA A 53 9.93 0.20 -9.48
N LEU A 54 9.46 -0.71 -8.61
CA LEU A 54 10.26 -1.84 -8.11
C LEU A 54 10.58 -2.87 -9.20
N THR A 55 9.62 -3.15 -10.08
CA THR A 55 9.78 -4.17 -11.13
C THR A 55 10.43 -3.67 -12.41
N SER A 56 10.74 -2.38 -12.50
CA SER A 56 11.27 -1.71 -13.70
C SER A 56 10.42 -1.96 -14.94
N ARG A 57 9.09 -1.97 -14.78
CA ARG A 57 8.13 -2.17 -15.87
C ARG A 57 7.42 -0.85 -16.20
N PRO A 58 7.22 -0.51 -17.48
CA PRO A 58 6.47 0.68 -17.85
C PRO A 58 4.95 0.49 -17.67
N VAL A 59 4.24 1.56 -17.30
CA VAL A 59 2.78 1.59 -17.16
C VAL A 59 2.17 2.87 -17.74
N HIS A 60 0.98 2.74 -18.35
CA HIS A 60 0.07 3.83 -18.66
C HIS A 60 -1.21 3.68 -17.83
N ILE A 61 -1.53 4.69 -17.04
CA ILE A 61 -2.74 4.74 -16.22
C ILE A 61 -3.65 5.82 -16.80
N SER A 62 -4.76 5.40 -17.41
CA SER A 62 -5.79 6.29 -17.94
C SER A 62 -6.91 6.50 -16.92
N ASN A 63 -7.79 7.48 -17.15
CA ASN A 63 -8.98 7.73 -16.32
C ASN A 63 -8.71 7.81 -14.80
N ILE A 64 -7.58 8.38 -14.40
CA ILE A 64 -7.15 8.46 -12.99
C ILE A 64 -8.26 9.11 -12.16
N ARG A 65 -8.73 8.37 -11.15
CA ARG A 65 -9.84 8.80 -10.27
C ARG A 65 -11.12 9.16 -11.02
N GLY A 66 -11.38 8.55 -12.17
CA GLY A 66 -12.53 8.86 -13.04
C GLY A 66 -13.89 8.65 -12.38
N LYS A 67 -13.98 7.80 -11.35
CA LYS A 67 -15.20 7.60 -10.54
C LYS A 67 -15.46 8.71 -9.51
N ARG A 68 -14.47 9.57 -9.23
CA ARG A 68 -14.57 10.61 -8.18
C ARG A 68 -15.08 11.93 -8.77
N LYS A 69 -16.39 12.14 -8.70
CA LYS A 69 -17.03 13.42 -9.08
C LYS A 69 -17.06 14.40 -7.89
N PRO A 70 -16.88 15.72 -8.10
CA PRO A 70 -16.60 16.41 -9.37
C PRO A 70 -15.10 16.52 -9.71
N LYS A 71 -14.20 15.96 -8.87
CA LYS A 71 -12.75 16.19 -8.97
C LYS A 71 -11.98 14.89 -9.29
N PRO A 72 -11.94 14.46 -10.57
CA PRO A 72 -11.09 13.37 -11.02
C PRO A 72 -9.62 13.79 -11.05
N GLY A 73 -8.75 12.88 -11.50
CA GLY A 73 -7.34 13.13 -11.74
C GLY A 73 -6.45 13.19 -10.51
N LEU A 74 -5.17 13.49 -10.76
CA LEU A 74 -4.12 13.58 -9.75
C LEU A 74 -4.39 14.71 -8.74
N LYS A 75 -4.23 14.41 -7.45
CA LYS A 75 -4.21 15.41 -6.37
C LYS A 75 -2.76 15.67 -5.97
N ALA A 76 -2.51 16.72 -5.18
CA ALA A 76 -1.18 17.06 -4.69
C ALA A 76 -0.44 15.86 -4.07
N GLN A 77 -1.10 15.09 -3.21
CA GLN A 77 -0.52 13.88 -2.62
C GLN A 77 -0.16 12.80 -3.66
N HIS A 78 -0.96 12.63 -4.71
CA HIS A 78 -0.66 11.67 -5.78
C HIS A 78 0.54 12.14 -6.59
N LEU A 79 0.58 13.44 -6.90
CA LEU A 79 1.68 14.04 -7.64
C LEU A 79 2.99 13.92 -6.85
N ALA A 80 2.96 14.11 -5.54
CA ALA A 80 4.12 13.90 -4.67
C ALA A 80 4.63 12.44 -4.72
N CYS A 81 3.72 11.45 -4.65
CA CYS A 81 4.09 10.03 -4.84
C CYS A 81 4.74 9.79 -6.21
N VAL A 82 4.11 10.28 -7.29
CA VAL A 82 4.60 10.12 -8.67
C VAL A 82 6.00 10.72 -8.81
N GLN A 83 6.19 11.96 -8.36
CA GLN A 83 7.46 12.66 -8.48
C GLN A 83 8.57 12.00 -7.64
N TRP A 84 8.23 11.54 -6.43
CA TRP A 84 9.20 10.83 -5.60
C TRP A 84 9.61 9.51 -6.22
N LEU A 85 8.66 8.67 -6.63
CA LEU A 85 8.95 7.39 -7.28
C LEU A 85 9.67 7.56 -8.62
N ALA A 86 9.35 8.62 -9.37
CA ALA A 86 10.04 8.95 -10.61
C ALA A 86 11.52 9.23 -10.37
N ARG A 87 11.85 10.06 -9.37
CA ARG A 87 13.24 10.26 -8.97
C ARG A 87 13.88 8.97 -8.47
N ALA A 88 13.14 8.18 -7.69
CA ALA A 88 13.66 6.98 -7.05
C ALA A 88 14.11 5.91 -8.06
N CYS A 89 13.45 5.80 -9.21
CA CYS A 89 13.82 4.86 -10.26
C CYS A 89 14.24 5.52 -11.58
N ASN A 90 14.67 6.79 -11.54
CA ASN A 90 15.09 7.56 -12.72
C ASN A 90 14.08 7.49 -13.89
N ALA A 91 12.78 7.59 -13.59
CA ALA A 91 11.71 7.37 -14.54
C ALA A 91 11.48 8.57 -15.46
N THR A 92 11.11 8.28 -16.71
CA THR A 92 10.44 9.26 -17.58
C THR A 92 8.94 9.23 -17.29
N VAL A 93 8.34 10.41 -17.09
CA VAL A 93 6.92 10.53 -16.73
C VAL A 93 6.22 11.55 -17.62
N ILE A 94 5.08 11.18 -18.18
CA ILE A 94 4.21 12.04 -18.99
C ILE A 94 2.86 12.17 -18.27
N GLY A 95 2.34 13.39 -18.13
CA GLY A 95 1.05 13.64 -17.50
C GLY A 95 1.07 13.77 -15.96
N ALA A 96 2.26 13.95 -15.36
CA ALA A 96 2.41 14.19 -13.93
C ALA A 96 2.08 15.64 -13.54
N GLU A 97 0.81 16.01 -13.68
CA GLU A 97 0.31 17.33 -13.29
C GLU A 97 -1.00 17.23 -12.49
N LYS A 98 -1.26 18.23 -11.64
CA LYS A 98 -2.46 18.26 -10.80
C LYS A 98 -3.71 18.29 -11.69
N GLY A 99 -4.63 17.36 -11.47
CA GLY A 99 -5.86 17.21 -12.25
C GLY A 99 -5.73 16.28 -13.46
N SER A 100 -4.51 15.86 -13.84
CA SER A 100 -4.33 14.93 -14.95
C SER A 100 -5.08 13.62 -14.72
N THR A 101 -5.76 13.15 -15.76
CA THR A 101 -6.43 11.85 -15.81
C THR A 101 -5.59 10.77 -16.46
N ASP A 102 -4.43 11.11 -17.02
CA ASP A 102 -3.60 10.24 -17.83
C ASP A 102 -2.13 10.37 -17.41
N LEU A 103 -1.50 9.23 -17.12
CA LEU A 103 -0.13 9.19 -16.64
C LEU A 103 0.61 8.03 -17.31
N VAL A 104 1.71 8.32 -17.98
CA VAL A 104 2.67 7.31 -18.43
C VAL A 104 3.89 7.37 -17.53
N PHE A 105 4.27 6.24 -16.94
CA PHE A 105 5.39 6.11 -16.04
C PHE A 105 6.32 5.00 -16.54
N THR A 106 7.53 5.37 -16.92
CA THR A 106 8.54 4.46 -17.47
C THR A 106 9.79 4.49 -16.59
N PRO A 107 9.96 3.53 -15.67
CA PRO A 107 11.19 3.41 -14.87
C PRO A 107 12.44 3.39 -15.74
N GLY A 108 13.49 4.07 -15.30
CA GLY A 108 14.79 4.09 -15.97
C GLY A 108 15.83 3.22 -15.27
N LYS A 109 17.07 3.28 -15.78
CA LYS A 109 18.22 2.66 -15.13
C LYS A 109 18.70 3.53 -13.97
N VAL A 110 19.10 2.88 -12.88
CA VAL A 110 19.74 3.51 -11.73
C VAL A 110 21.11 2.89 -11.57
N ASN A 111 22.17 3.70 -11.64
CA ASN A 111 23.54 3.24 -11.42
C ASN A 111 23.85 3.41 -9.93
N GLY A 112 23.94 2.30 -9.19
CA GLY A 112 24.17 2.30 -7.75
C GLY A 112 22.89 2.56 -6.95
N ASN A 113 22.97 3.44 -5.95
CA ASN A 113 21.83 3.73 -5.08
C ASN A 113 20.78 4.62 -5.75
N SER A 114 19.53 4.43 -5.32
CA SER A 114 18.42 5.28 -5.75
C SER A 114 18.75 6.77 -5.50
N PRO A 115 18.48 7.67 -6.47
CA PRO A 115 18.79 9.11 -6.34
C PRO A 115 18.04 9.83 -5.21
N VAL A 116 17.05 9.19 -4.60
CA VAL A 116 16.27 9.75 -3.49
C VAL A 116 16.93 9.53 -2.12
N TYR A 117 18.03 8.77 -2.06
CA TYR A 117 18.80 8.58 -0.83
C TYR A 117 20.04 9.48 -0.84
N ALA A 118 20.19 10.30 0.20
CA ALA A 118 21.38 11.07 0.46
C ALA A 118 22.02 10.59 1.76
N LYS A 119 23.31 10.27 1.75
CA LYS A 119 24.02 9.87 2.98
C LYS A 119 24.48 11.12 3.72
N SER A 120 24.01 11.30 4.95
CA SER A 120 24.45 12.38 5.81
C SER A 120 25.92 12.19 6.16
N THR A 121 26.76 13.18 5.86
CA THR A 121 28.21 13.13 6.18
C THR A 121 28.47 13.27 7.68
N THR A 122 27.52 13.80 8.44
CA THR A 122 27.65 14.01 9.88
C THR A 122 27.24 12.78 10.69
N THR A 123 26.14 12.12 10.30
CA THR A 123 25.58 10.99 11.06
C THR A 123 25.82 9.63 10.40
N GLY A 124 26.20 9.61 9.12
CA GLY A 124 26.30 8.39 8.31
C GLY A 124 24.95 7.78 7.92
N VAL A 125 23.83 8.40 8.30
CA VAL A 125 22.47 7.92 8.05
C VAL A 125 22.02 8.30 6.65
N TRP A 126 21.25 7.41 6.00
CA TRP A 126 20.60 7.71 4.74
C TRP A 126 19.29 8.46 4.96
N GLU A 127 19.15 9.59 4.27
CA GLU A 127 18.00 10.49 4.34
C GLU A 127 17.26 10.51 3.01
N SER A 128 15.93 10.63 3.07
CA SER A 128 15.10 10.84 1.89
C SER A 128 14.00 11.84 2.22
N GLU A 129 13.81 12.83 1.37
CA GLU A 129 12.84 13.91 1.58
C GLU A 129 11.68 13.85 0.58
N VAL A 130 10.47 14.06 1.09
CA VAL A 130 9.26 14.23 0.29
C VAL A 130 8.47 15.45 0.76
N ALA A 131 8.30 16.43 -0.13
CA ALA A 131 7.46 17.59 0.11
C ALA A 131 6.11 17.42 -0.59
N ILE A 132 5.02 17.33 0.17
CA ILE A 132 3.64 17.28 -0.37
C ILE A 132 3.13 18.70 -0.73
N GLY A 133 3.68 19.74 -0.08
CA GLY A 133 3.36 21.15 -0.33
C GLY A 133 1.95 21.60 0.08
N THR A 134 1.14 20.71 0.65
CA THR A 134 -0.22 20.98 1.15
C THR A 134 -0.52 20.11 2.37
N ALA A 135 -1.67 20.30 3.01
CA ALA A 135 -2.22 19.39 4.02
C ALA A 135 -2.67 18.05 3.39
N GLY A 136 -1.72 17.27 2.87
CA GLY A 136 -1.95 15.91 2.39
C GLY A 136 -1.63 14.87 3.46
N SER A 137 -2.16 13.65 3.30
CA SER A 137 -1.93 12.57 4.27
C SER A 137 -0.54 11.97 4.09
N THR A 138 0.31 12.11 5.11
CA THR A 138 1.61 11.44 5.19
C THR A 138 1.45 9.91 5.19
N GLY A 139 0.40 9.37 5.83
CA GLY A 139 0.12 7.93 5.79
C GLY A 139 -0.16 7.41 4.37
N LEU A 140 -0.95 8.15 3.59
CA LEU A 140 -1.19 7.80 2.18
C LEU A 140 0.07 7.94 1.31
N LEU A 141 0.96 8.89 1.63
CA LEU A 141 2.25 8.98 0.97
C LEU A 141 3.10 7.74 1.27
N LEU A 142 3.21 7.37 2.55
CA LEU A 142 3.97 6.19 2.99
C LEU A 142 3.43 4.90 2.37
N GLN A 143 2.11 4.75 2.25
CA GLN A 143 1.52 3.60 1.56
C GLN A 143 2.07 3.41 0.14
N ALA A 144 2.42 4.49 -0.56
CA ALA A 144 3.08 4.40 -1.87
C ALA A 144 4.59 4.15 -1.71
N ILE A 145 5.31 4.97 -0.97
CA ILE A 145 6.78 4.96 -1.05
C ILE A 145 7.44 3.91 -0.15
N LEU A 146 6.79 3.49 0.93
CA LEU A 146 7.37 2.59 1.92
C LEU A 146 7.77 1.22 1.36
N PRO A 147 6.94 0.53 0.54
CA PRO A 147 7.37 -0.72 -0.07
C PRO A 147 8.59 -0.52 -0.98
N PHE A 148 8.68 0.61 -1.69
CA PHE A 148 9.88 0.91 -2.48
C PHE A 148 11.12 1.04 -1.59
N ILE A 149 11.01 1.75 -0.46
CA ILE A 149 12.14 1.93 0.47
C ILE A 149 12.62 0.59 1.03
N LEU A 150 11.67 -0.25 1.47
CA LEU A 150 11.96 -1.55 2.08
C LEU A 150 12.57 -2.56 1.10
N PHE A 151 12.12 -2.56 -0.16
CA PHE A 151 12.58 -3.48 -1.20
C PHE A 151 13.61 -2.86 -2.15
N SER A 152 14.07 -1.65 -1.88
CA SER A 152 15.19 -1.01 -2.57
C SER A 152 16.02 -0.17 -1.60
N PRO A 153 16.56 -0.77 -0.52
CA PRO A 153 17.39 -0.04 0.42
C PRO A 153 18.71 0.42 -0.22
N PRO A 154 19.36 1.45 0.33
CA PRO A 154 20.71 1.82 -0.08
C PRO A 154 21.71 0.67 0.14
N ARG A 155 22.65 0.53 -0.78
CA ARG A 155 23.72 -0.45 -0.82
C ARG A 155 25.07 0.20 -0.51
N ASN A 156 25.99 -0.58 0.03
CA ASN A 156 27.38 -0.19 0.27
C ASN A 156 28.21 -0.26 -1.03
N GLU A 157 29.49 0.15 -0.95
CA GLU A 157 30.41 0.18 -2.10
C GLU A 157 30.65 -1.19 -2.75
N THR A 158 30.40 -2.30 -2.03
CA THR A 158 30.50 -3.67 -2.54
C THR A 158 29.20 -4.19 -3.16
N GLY A 159 28.13 -3.38 -3.20
CA GLY A 159 26.85 -3.73 -3.83
C GLY A 159 25.91 -4.59 -2.96
N GLU A 160 26.28 -4.85 -1.71
CA GLU A 160 25.41 -5.48 -0.71
C GLU A 160 24.50 -4.41 -0.10
N ALA A 161 23.30 -4.81 0.35
CA ALA A 161 22.49 -3.90 1.16
C ALA A 161 23.34 -3.42 2.33
N GLU A 162 23.40 -2.10 2.59
CA GLU A 162 24.27 -1.57 3.65
C GLU A 162 23.69 -1.98 5.01
N THR A 163 24.08 -3.17 5.48
CA THR A 163 23.83 -3.61 6.84
C THR A 163 24.82 -2.86 7.72
N ALA A 164 24.32 -2.06 8.65
CA ALA A 164 25.15 -1.47 9.70
C ALA A 164 26.06 -2.57 10.28
N SER A 165 27.35 -2.29 10.39
CA SER A 165 28.41 -3.23 10.78
C SER A 165 28.34 -3.70 12.25
N ASP A 166 27.19 -3.57 12.87
CA ASP A 166 26.80 -4.19 14.12
C ASP A 166 25.29 -4.39 14.03
N SER A 167 24.84 -5.64 14.16
CA SER A 167 23.45 -6.11 14.21
C SER A 167 22.36 -5.02 14.24
N THR A 168 21.48 -5.02 13.22
CA THR A 168 20.26 -4.21 12.99
C THR A 168 20.41 -2.95 12.11
N ALA A 169 20.18 -3.13 10.79
CA ALA A 169 19.56 -2.08 9.99
C ALA A 169 18.10 -1.92 10.46
N CYS A 170 17.88 -1.06 11.46
CA CYS A 170 16.53 -0.72 11.92
C CYS A 170 15.93 0.36 11.01
N LEU A 171 14.93 0.00 10.21
CA LEU A 171 13.98 0.99 9.70
C LEU A 171 13.05 1.38 10.87
N TYR A 172 13.31 2.52 11.51
CA TYR A 172 12.41 3.08 12.51
C TYR A 172 11.23 3.78 11.83
N ILE A 173 10.08 3.13 11.80
CA ILE A 173 8.78 3.80 11.57
C ILE A 173 8.08 3.87 12.92
N LEU A 174 8.28 4.96 13.65
CA LEU A 174 7.62 5.21 14.92
C LEU A 174 6.20 5.72 14.67
N ILE A 175 5.21 4.82 14.79
CA ILE A 175 3.81 5.17 15.01
C ILE A 175 3.40 4.48 16.31
N THR A 176 3.21 5.24 17.40
CA THR A 176 3.01 4.71 18.75
C THR A 176 1.56 4.81 19.21
N ALA A 177 1.05 3.71 19.77
CA ALA A 177 0.02 3.70 20.81
C ALA A 177 0.21 2.46 21.68
N THR A 178 0.48 2.64 22.97
CA THR A 178 0.73 1.55 23.93
C THR A 178 -0.51 1.37 24.82
N VAL A 179 -1.08 0.17 24.88
CA VAL A 179 -2.03 -0.21 25.93
C VAL A 179 -1.70 -1.63 26.39
N THR A 180 -1.46 -1.79 27.69
CA THR A 180 -1.26 -3.08 28.37
C THR A 180 -2.60 -3.58 28.94
N PRO A 181 -3.15 -4.72 28.49
CA PRO A 181 -4.30 -5.33 29.17
C PRO A 181 -3.84 -6.22 30.34
N SER A 182 -4.58 -6.17 31.44
CA SER A 182 -4.50 -7.12 32.55
C SER A 182 -5.18 -8.44 32.16
N PRO A 183 -4.64 -9.63 32.46
CA PRO A 183 -5.27 -10.89 32.11
C PRO A 183 -6.54 -11.12 32.95
N LEU A 184 -7.64 -11.50 32.29
CA LEU A 184 -8.83 -12.04 32.95
C LEU A 184 -8.56 -13.48 33.41
N PRO A 185 -8.96 -13.87 34.63
CA PRO A 185 -8.74 -15.22 35.15
C PRO A 185 -9.68 -16.23 34.49
N GLY A 186 -9.13 -17.34 33.96
CA GLY A 186 -9.91 -18.57 33.68
C GLY A 186 -9.94 -19.13 32.25
N SER A 187 -9.19 -18.59 31.27
CA SER A 187 -9.20 -19.12 29.90
C SER A 187 -8.02 -20.06 29.62
N ALA A 188 -8.28 -21.37 29.51
CA ALA A 188 -7.32 -22.40 29.12
C ALA A 188 -7.12 -22.50 27.59
N LYS A 189 -6.91 -21.36 26.91
CA LYS A 189 -6.42 -21.34 25.51
C LYS A 189 -4.99 -20.79 25.49
N PRO A 190 -4.08 -21.34 24.66
CA PRO A 190 -2.75 -20.78 24.50
C PRO A 190 -2.90 -19.31 24.10
N THR A 191 -2.30 -18.44 24.91
CA THR A 191 -2.31 -17.00 24.67
C THR A 191 -1.59 -16.74 23.35
N PRO A 192 -2.24 -16.15 22.33
CA PRO A 192 -1.50 -15.68 21.16
C PRO A 192 -0.44 -14.69 21.64
N ALA A 193 0.72 -14.67 20.97
CA ALA A 193 1.75 -13.67 21.23
C ALA A 193 1.09 -12.27 21.26
N PRO A 194 1.49 -11.38 22.19
CA PRO A 194 0.86 -10.07 22.31
C PRO A 194 0.97 -9.34 20.97
N TYR A 195 -0.17 -8.97 20.40
CA TYR A 195 -0.25 -8.19 19.17
C TYR A 195 -0.97 -6.88 19.45
N ILE A 196 -0.58 -5.85 18.71
CA ILE A 196 -1.12 -4.50 18.87
C ILE A 196 -2.22 -4.32 17.83
N LEU A 197 -3.43 -4.00 18.30
CA LEU A 197 -4.50 -3.47 17.47
C LEU A 197 -4.69 -2.00 17.82
N ALA A 198 -4.83 -1.17 16.81
CA ALA A 198 -5.14 0.23 16.95
C ALA A 198 -6.30 0.58 16.02
N THR A 199 -7.10 1.56 16.42
CA THR A 199 -8.11 2.17 15.57
C THR A 199 -8.06 3.67 15.82
N ASP A 200 -8.21 4.47 14.78
CA ASP A 200 -8.33 5.91 14.89
C ASP A 200 -9.70 6.38 14.39
N HIS A 201 -10.10 7.56 14.80
CA HIS A 201 -11.29 8.21 14.28
C HIS A 201 -11.00 9.68 14.04
N LEU A 202 -10.96 10.07 12.77
CA LEU A 202 -10.82 11.46 12.39
C LEU A 202 -12.18 12.03 11.97
N PRO A 203 -12.65 13.11 12.61
CA PRO A 203 -13.90 13.77 12.27
C PRO A 203 -13.95 14.26 10.82
N GLU A 204 -15.00 13.88 10.08
CA GLU A 204 -15.18 14.36 8.69
C GLU A 204 -15.45 15.86 8.58
N ARG A 205 -15.88 16.50 9.67
CA ARG A 205 -16.23 17.93 9.73
C ARG A 205 -15.63 18.59 10.97
N LYS A 206 -15.34 19.89 10.86
CA LYS A 206 -14.93 20.70 12.01
C LYS A 206 -16.01 20.66 13.10
N THR A 207 -15.60 20.29 14.31
CA THR A 207 -16.47 20.23 15.47
C THR A 207 -16.80 21.64 15.96
N PRO A 208 -18.09 22.04 16.05
CA PRO A 208 -18.47 23.33 16.61
C PRO A 208 -18.13 23.40 18.11
N PRO A 209 -17.60 24.53 18.62
CA PRO A 209 -17.17 24.66 20.03
C PRO A 209 -18.27 24.32 21.05
N ALA A 210 -19.52 24.66 20.74
CA ALA A 210 -20.68 24.45 21.62
C ALA A 210 -21.13 22.98 21.75
N ARG A 211 -20.61 22.06 20.92
CA ARG A 211 -20.96 20.63 20.94
C ARG A 211 -19.74 19.71 21.05
N SER A 212 -18.59 20.26 21.45
CA SER A 212 -17.31 19.56 21.51
C SER A 212 -17.36 18.32 22.40
N SER A 213 -17.92 18.42 23.61
CA SER A 213 -17.96 17.28 24.55
C SER A 213 -18.78 16.09 24.04
N LYS A 214 -19.98 16.35 23.49
CA LYS A 214 -20.80 15.28 22.91
C LYS A 214 -20.10 14.63 21.71
N PHE A 215 -19.48 15.43 20.87
CA PHE A 215 -18.77 14.94 19.70
C PHE A 215 -17.54 14.09 20.07
N VAL A 216 -16.78 14.51 21.09
CA VAL A 216 -15.65 13.72 21.63
C VAL A 216 -16.13 12.40 22.23
N ILE A 217 -17.24 12.40 22.97
CA ILE A 217 -17.84 11.18 23.51
C ILE A 217 -18.27 10.25 22.38
N ASP A 218 -19.00 10.76 21.38
CA ASP A 218 -19.45 9.97 20.24
C ASP A 218 -18.27 9.37 19.45
N ALA A 219 -17.20 10.14 19.24
CA ALA A 219 -15.97 9.67 18.59
C ALA A 219 -15.27 8.57 19.43
N ALA A 220 -15.10 8.79 20.73
CA ALA A 220 -14.47 7.81 21.63
C ALA A 220 -15.30 6.52 21.73
N THR A 221 -16.62 6.63 21.84
CA THR A 221 -17.53 5.47 21.86
C THR A 221 -17.44 4.67 20.56
N ARG A 222 -17.36 5.35 19.39
CA ARG A 222 -17.16 4.66 18.11
C ARG A 222 -15.83 3.93 18.06
N CYS A 223 -14.72 4.60 18.38
CA CYS A 223 -13.39 3.97 18.46
C CYS A 223 -13.39 2.73 19.35
N VAL A 224 -13.95 2.84 20.56
CA VAL A 224 -13.97 1.72 21.52
C VAL A 224 -14.82 0.57 20.99
N ASN A 225 -16.00 0.86 20.43
CA ASN A 225 -16.87 -0.18 19.88
C ASN A 225 -16.24 -0.90 18.68
N GLU A 226 -15.59 -0.16 17.78
CA GLU A 226 -14.87 -0.72 16.63
C GLU A 226 -13.70 -1.60 17.09
N LEU A 227 -12.91 -1.14 18.08
CA LEU A 227 -11.82 -1.91 18.66
C LEU A 227 -12.33 -3.17 19.37
N CYS A 228 -13.40 -3.07 20.16
CA CYS A 228 -14.03 -4.22 20.80
C CYS A 228 -14.55 -5.23 19.77
N ALA A 229 -15.15 -4.77 18.67
CA ALA A 229 -15.60 -5.65 17.59
C ALA A 229 -14.43 -6.35 16.89
N LEU A 230 -13.33 -5.65 16.60
CA LEU A 230 -12.11 -6.24 16.05
C LEU A 230 -11.53 -7.30 16.98
N TRP A 231 -11.35 -6.94 18.25
CA TRP A 231 -10.84 -7.85 19.27
C TRP A 231 -11.70 -9.10 19.42
N THR A 232 -13.03 -8.93 19.49
CA THR A 232 -13.97 -10.04 19.66
C THR A 232 -13.98 -10.98 18.44
N SER A 233 -13.80 -10.42 17.24
CA SER A 233 -13.67 -11.22 16.01
C SER A 233 -12.33 -11.97 15.90
N GLY A 234 -11.37 -11.71 16.80
CA GLY A 234 -10.03 -12.29 16.76
C GLY A 234 -9.12 -11.70 15.67
N ALA A 235 -9.51 -10.58 15.07
CA ALA A 235 -8.77 -9.93 13.99
C ALA A 235 -7.32 -9.64 14.42
N ARG A 236 -6.36 -9.87 13.53
CA ARG A 236 -4.94 -9.54 13.72
C ARG A 236 -4.55 -8.23 13.05
N ALA A 237 -5.38 -7.76 12.11
CA ALA A 237 -5.28 -6.46 11.48
C ALA A 237 -6.69 -5.90 11.28
N ASP A 238 -6.84 -4.58 11.43
CA ASP A 238 -8.03 -3.89 10.97
C ASP A 238 -8.08 -3.82 9.43
N GLU A 239 -9.19 -3.30 8.90
CA GLU A 239 -9.40 -3.19 7.45
C GLU A 239 -8.34 -2.30 6.76
N HIS A 240 -7.93 -1.20 7.40
CA HIS A 240 -7.00 -0.23 6.83
C HIS A 240 -5.56 -0.73 6.82
N LEU A 241 -5.15 -1.47 7.86
CA LEU A 241 -3.88 -2.17 7.90
C LEU A 241 -3.89 -3.35 6.91
N GLY A 242 -4.99 -4.10 6.83
CA GLY A 242 -5.18 -5.16 5.85
C GLY A 242 -4.93 -4.68 4.41
N ASP A 243 -5.50 -3.53 4.04
CA ASP A 243 -5.27 -2.89 2.73
C ASP A 243 -3.79 -2.61 2.43
N GLN A 244 -3.02 -2.27 3.47
CA GLN A 244 -1.60 -1.93 3.36
C GLN A 244 -0.71 -3.15 3.31
N LEU A 245 -1.11 -4.27 3.92
CA LEU A 245 -0.30 -5.49 3.98
C LEU A 245 -0.26 -6.26 2.66
N VAL A 246 -1.27 -6.11 1.79
CA VAL A 246 -1.36 -6.83 0.52
C VAL A 246 -0.09 -6.71 -0.34
N VAL A 247 0.49 -5.52 -0.44
CA VAL A 247 1.71 -5.31 -1.24
C VAL A 247 2.90 -6.06 -0.65
N PHE A 248 3.01 -6.13 0.68
CA PHE A 248 4.06 -6.86 1.37
C PHE A 248 3.87 -8.36 1.24
N GLN A 249 2.64 -8.86 1.36
CA GLN A 249 2.32 -10.26 1.14
C GLN A 249 2.67 -10.70 -0.29
N ALA A 250 2.42 -9.84 -1.28
CA ALA A 250 2.74 -10.12 -2.68
C ALA A 250 4.25 -10.11 -2.99
N LEU A 251 5.01 -9.25 -2.30
CA LEU A 251 6.47 -9.16 -2.45
C LEU A 251 7.22 -10.18 -1.59
N ALA A 252 6.65 -10.65 -0.48
CA ALA A 252 7.25 -11.64 0.41
C ALA A 252 7.48 -12.99 -0.29
N GLU A 253 8.39 -13.79 0.25
CA GLU A 253 8.58 -15.16 -0.20
C GLU A 253 7.53 -16.08 0.43
N GLY A 254 6.87 -16.88 -0.39
CA GLY A 254 5.93 -17.89 0.06
C GLY A 254 4.55 -17.33 0.40
N ARG A 255 3.78 -18.12 1.15
CA ARG A 255 2.38 -17.81 1.44
C ARG A 255 2.24 -17.03 2.73
N SER A 256 1.54 -15.89 2.66
CA SER A 256 1.25 -15.02 3.80
C SER A 256 -0.25 -14.79 3.95
N GLU A 257 -0.74 -14.81 5.18
CA GLU A 257 -2.16 -14.62 5.52
C GLU A 257 -2.32 -13.45 6.50
N VAL A 258 -3.40 -12.68 6.32
CA VAL A 258 -3.81 -11.63 7.27
C VAL A 258 -5.23 -11.92 7.71
N PHE A 259 -5.40 -12.24 8.99
CA PHE A 259 -6.70 -12.58 9.53
C PHE A 259 -7.47 -11.31 9.94
N GLY A 260 -8.48 -10.94 9.15
CA GLY A 260 -9.34 -9.77 9.39
C GLY A 260 -10.43 -9.97 10.46
N GLY A 261 -10.52 -11.17 11.06
CA GLY A 261 -11.53 -11.52 12.05
C GLY A 261 -12.70 -12.31 11.47
N ASP A 262 -13.36 -13.09 12.33
CA ASP A 262 -14.50 -13.92 11.94
C ASP A 262 -15.64 -13.09 11.34
N GLY A 263 -16.16 -13.53 10.19
CA GLY A 263 -17.31 -12.90 9.52
C GLY A 263 -17.02 -11.53 8.90
N ARG A 264 -15.76 -11.10 8.81
CA ARG A 264 -15.37 -9.87 8.11
C ARG A 264 -14.95 -10.15 6.67
N GLU A 265 -15.47 -9.35 5.75
CA GLU A 265 -15.08 -9.40 4.35
C GLU A 265 -13.85 -8.52 4.09
N ILE A 266 -13.08 -8.89 3.06
CA ILE A 266 -11.99 -8.05 2.58
C ILE A 266 -12.53 -6.75 1.98
N SER A 267 -11.88 -5.65 2.32
CA SER A 267 -12.26 -4.33 1.84
C SER A 267 -12.09 -4.23 0.31
N LEU A 268 -12.77 -3.26 -0.30
CA LEU A 268 -12.61 -2.99 -1.73
C LEU A 268 -11.21 -2.39 -2.06
N HIS A 269 -10.54 -1.75 -1.10
CA HIS A 269 -9.15 -1.33 -1.22
C HIS A 269 -8.20 -2.52 -1.23
N ALA A 270 -8.40 -3.51 -0.36
CA ALA A 270 -7.63 -4.75 -0.34
C ALA A 270 -7.81 -5.51 -1.66
N ARG A 271 -9.05 -5.65 -2.15
CA ARG A 271 -9.32 -6.24 -3.48
C ARG A 271 -8.64 -5.48 -4.61
N THR A 272 -8.60 -4.15 -4.52
CA THR A 272 -7.87 -3.31 -5.48
C THR A 272 -6.37 -3.57 -5.42
N ALA A 273 -5.81 -3.71 -4.22
CA ALA A 273 -4.41 -4.03 -4.02
C ALA A 273 -4.06 -5.42 -4.58
N GLU A 274 -4.89 -6.43 -4.33
CA GLU A 274 -4.73 -7.80 -4.84
C GLU A 274 -4.77 -7.83 -6.36
N TRP A 275 -5.73 -7.12 -6.96
CA TRP A 275 -5.82 -7.00 -8.41
C TRP A 275 -4.55 -6.38 -9.01
N VAL A 276 -4.07 -5.26 -8.45
CA VAL A 276 -2.82 -4.63 -8.91
C VAL A 276 -1.63 -5.56 -8.73
N ALA A 277 -1.51 -6.24 -7.58
CA ALA A 277 -0.43 -7.19 -7.34
C ALA A 277 -0.46 -8.35 -8.35
N LYS A 278 -1.64 -8.88 -8.66
CA LYS A 278 -1.83 -9.93 -9.67
C LYS A 278 -1.41 -9.46 -11.07
N GLU A 279 -1.81 -8.28 -11.49
CA GLU A 279 -1.46 -7.73 -12.81
C GLU A 279 0.04 -7.43 -12.96
N VAL A 280 0.68 -6.93 -11.89
CA VAL A 280 2.08 -6.50 -11.93
C VAL A 280 3.06 -7.63 -11.61
N LEU A 281 2.73 -8.51 -10.67
CA LEU A 281 3.64 -9.56 -10.18
C LEU A 281 3.22 -10.97 -10.60
N GLY A 282 1.98 -11.17 -11.04
CA GLY A 282 1.46 -12.50 -11.36
C GLY A 282 1.23 -13.37 -10.11
N VAL A 283 1.10 -12.77 -8.93
CA VAL A 283 0.81 -13.50 -7.68
C VAL A 283 -0.55 -14.19 -7.72
N ARG A 284 -0.68 -15.25 -6.94
CA ARG A 284 -1.97 -15.92 -6.69
C ARG A 284 -2.56 -15.41 -5.39
N CYS A 285 -3.69 -14.71 -5.49
CA CYS A 285 -4.52 -14.33 -4.36
C CYS A 285 -5.62 -15.37 -4.18
N ARG A 286 -5.76 -15.90 -2.97
CA ARG A 286 -6.83 -16.80 -2.53
C ARG A 286 -7.56 -16.15 -1.35
N ASP A 287 -8.75 -16.63 -1.04
CA ASP A 287 -9.57 -16.07 0.05
C ASP A 287 -8.87 -16.11 1.43
N ASP A 288 -7.91 -17.02 1.59
CA ASP A 288 -7.18 -17.24 2.84
C ASP A 288 -5.75 -16.66 2.84
N GLY A 289 -5.30 -16.01 1.75
CA GLY A 289 -3.98 -15.38 1.70
C GLY A 289 -3.39 -15.23 0.29
N ILE A 290 -2.16 -14.73 0.25
CA ILE A 290 -1.44 -14.42 -0.99
C ILE A 290 -0.16 -15.24 -1.04
N GLU A 291 0.08 -15.88 -2.19
CA GLU A 291 1.37 -16.50 -2.52
C GLU A 291 2.27 -15.45 -3.18
N GLY A 292 3.20 -14.91 -2.39
CA GLY A 292 4.14 -13.89 -2.82
C GLY A 292 5.30 -14.47 -3.64
N ILE A 293 5.99 -13.57 -4.36
CA ILE A 293 7.02 -13.95 -5.34
C ILE A 293 8.44 -14.08 -4.79
N GLY A 294 8.68 -13.69 -3.53
CA GLY A 294 10.04 -13.56 -2.99
C GLY A 294 10.86 -12.51 -3.75
N PHE A 295 10.43 -11.25 -3.70
CA PHE A 295 11.07 -10.17 -4.44
C PHE A 295 12.45 -9.82 -3.85
N GLU A 296 13.51 -10.25 -4.54
CA GLU A 296 14.91 -10.02 -4.15
C GLU A 296 15.44 -8.64 -4.57
N GLY A 297 14.84 -7.56 -4.06
CA GLY A 297 15.35 -6.21 -4.27
C GLY A 297 15.46 -5.76 -5.74
N THR A 298 15.93 -4.53 -5.97
CA THR A 298 15.78 -3.89 -7.28
C THR A 298 16.70 -4.44 -8.37
N ARG A 299 16.07 -4.71 -9.53
CA ARG A 299 16.67 -5.06 -10.84
C ARG A 299 16.94 -3.81 -11.69
N PHE A 300 17.55 -2.75 -11.13
CA PHE A 300 17.94 -1.56 -11.90
C PHE A 300 19.04 -1.84 -12.94
N ASP A 301 19.64 -3.03 -12.85
CA ASP A 301 20.65 -3.54 -13.75
C ASP A 301 20.00 -4.26 -14.94
N SER A 302 19.56 -3.53 -15.96
CA SER A 302 19.69 -4.00 -17.35
C SER A 302 19.54 -2.89 -18.39
#